data_AF-A0A941A521-F1
#
_entry.id   AF-A0A941A521-F1
#
_cell.length_a   1.000
_cell.length_b   1.000
_cell.length_c   1.000
_cell.angle_alpha   90.00
_cell.angle_beta   90.00
_cell.angle_gamma   90.00
#
_symmetry.space_group_name_H-M   'P 1'
#
loop_
_entity.id
_entity.type
_entity.pdbx_description
1 polymer ?
#
loop_
_entity_poly.entity_id
_entity_poly.type
_entity_poly.pdbx_seq_one_letter_code
_entity_poly.pdbx_strand_id
1 'polypeptide(L)'
;MEEVICANCYTPLSPVLSACPGCGDNIIITGEQKNIIDRVQPNCLIHRYDGSDLLEPAFIIKEGKTNLKAATKLKEYAKPITVPKQKTYAFDQNILSAIQSLRNERTASIRRYDQLIQSHWQQLKPYKPKT
;
A
#
# COMPACT_ATOMS: atom_id res chain seq x y z
N MET A 1 16.19 3.68 -13.61
CA MET A 1 16.99 4.22 -12.49
C MET A 1 16.50 3.55 -11.24
N GLU A 2 17.35 2.75 -10.58
CA GLU A 2 17.06 2.21 -9.26
C GLU A 2 17.12 3.37 -8.27
N GLU A 3 15.97 3.75 -7.73
CA GLU A 3 15.84 4.86 -6.80
C GLU A 3 16.12 4.32 -5.40
N VAL A 4 17.27 4.67 -4.83
CA VAL A 4 17.65 4.29 -3.46
C VAL A 4 17.49 5.50 -2.55
N ILE A 5 17.20 5.26 -1.28
CA ILE A 5 16.96 6.32 -0.30
C ILE A 5 18.07 6.28 0.74
N CYS A 6 18.60 7.44 1.15
CA CYS A 6 19.51 7.51 2.29
C CYS A 6 18.78 7.06 3.57
N ALA A 7 19.32 6.09 4.31
CA ALA A 7 18.68 5.61 5.54
C ALA A 7 18.66 6.66 6.67
N ASN A 8 19.57 7.65 6.62
CA ASN A 8 19.69 8.67 7.67
C ASN A 8 18.72 9.85 7.46
N CYS A 9 18.70 10.44 6.27
CA CYS A 9 17.91 11.65 5.99
C CYS A 9 16.75 11.45 5.02
N TYR A 10 16.53 10.23 4.54
CA TYR A 10 15.45 9.87 3.60
C TYR A 10 15.44 10.64 2.26
N THR A 11 16.59 11.24 1.91
CA THR A 11 16.77 11.90 0.62
C THR A 11 16.91 10.85 -0.49
N PRO A 12 16.19 10.98 -1.62
CA PRO A 12 16.40 10.14 -2.78
C PRO A 12 17.81 10.31 -3.34
N LEU A 13 18.45 9.20 -3.67
CA LEU A 13 19.82 9.14 -4.16
C LEU A 13 19.84 8.63 -5.59
N SER A 14 20.78 9.17 -6.36
CA SER A 14 21.24 8.53 -7.58
C SER A 14 22.30 7.49 -7.22
N PRO A 15 22.30 6.28 -7.81
CA PRO A 15 23.21 5.18 -7.46
C PRO A 15 24.71 5.48 -7.72
N VAL A 16 25.05 6.65 -8.27
CA VAL A 16 26.43 7.05 -8.62
C VAL A 16 27.10 7.94 -7.54
N LEU A 17 26.36 8.33 -6.49
CA LEU A 17 26.88 9.28 -5.49
C LEU A 17 27.71 8.56 -4.41
N SER A 18 28.87 9.13 -4.07
CA SER A 18 29.73 8.67 -2.97
C SER A 18 29.30 9.21 -1.60
N ALA A 19 28.56 10.33 -1.58
CA ALA A 19 28.02 10.94 -0.37
C ALA A 19 26.58 11.43 -0.59
N CYS A 20 25.79 11.42 0.47
CA CYS A 20 24.40 11.87 0.44
C CYS A 20 24.35 13.40 0.32
N PRO A 21 23.65 13.97 -0.68
CA PRO A 21 23.54 15.42 -0.83
C PRO A 21 22.69 16.08 0.26
N GLY A 22 21.90 15.29 1.00
CA GLY A 22 21.04 15.78 2.09
C GLY A 22 21.76 15.93 3.42
N CYS A 23 22.50 14.90 3.85
CA CYS A 23 23.18 14.89 5.16
C CYS A 23 24.71 14.90 5.10
N GLY A 24 25.30 14.73 3.92
CA GLY A 24 26.75 14.66 3.74
C GLY A 24 27.39 13.31 4.10
N ASP A 25 26.62 12.33 4.58
CA ASP A 25 27.15 11.02 4.95
C ASP A 25 27.65 10.24 3.73
N ASN A 26 28.75 9.50 3.91
CA ASN A 26 29.25 8.57 2.91
C ASN A 26 28.20 7.49 2.61
N ILE A 27 28.00 7.18 1.34
CA ILE A 27 27.03 6.17 0.90
C ILE A 27 27.70 4.80 0.87
N ILE A 28 27.15 3.86 1.64
CA ILE A 28 27.56 2.46 1.70
C ILE A 28 26.42 1.62 1.14
N ILE A 29 26.63 1.05 -0.04
CA ILE A 29 25.60 0.37 -0.84
C ILE A 29 25.53 -1.13 -0.49
N THR A 30 26.61 -1.71 0.01
CA THR A 30 26.78 -3.15 0.27
C THR A 30 27.40 -3.43 1.64
N GLY A 31 27.30 -4.69 2.09
CA GLY A 31 27.84 -5.14 3.38
C GLY A 31 26.92 -4.82 4.57
N GLU A 32 27.38 -5.18 5.78
CA GLU A 32 26.61 -4.99 7.02
C GLU A 32 26.41 -3.51 7.38
N GLN A 33 27.32 -2.64 6.94
CA GLN A 33 27.27 -1.20 7.16
C GLN A 33 26.44 -0.47 6.10
N LYS A 34 25.66 -1.20 5.28
CA LYS A 34 24.80 -0.61 4.26
C LYS A 34 23.86 0.42 4.89
N ASN A 35 23.89 1.64 4.36
CA ASN A 35 23.13 2.78 4.88
C ASN A 35 22.17 3.39 3.85
N ILE A 36 21.72 2.56 2.92
CA ILE A 36 20.68 2.90 1.93
C ILE A 36 19.48 1.96 2.06
N ILE A 37 18.32 2.48 1.68
CA ILE A 37 17.06 1.75 1.56
C ILE A 37 16.78 1.59 0.06
N ASP A 38 16.91 0.37 -0.43
CA ASP A 38 16.71 -0.03 -1.83
C ASP A 38 15.49 -0.93 -2.03
N ARG A 39 14.86 -1.35 -0.93
CA ARG A 39 13.61 -2.11 -0.90
C ARG A 39 12.76 -1.68 0.29
N VAL A 40 11.45 -1.80 0.14
CA VAL A 40 10.52 -1.65 1.26
C VAL A 40 10.32 -3.01 1.91
N GLN A 41 10.63 -3.11 3.21
CA GLN A 41 10.29 -4.27 4.03
C GLN A 41 9.13 -3.88 4.93
N PRO A 42 7.89 -4.32 4.64
CA PRO A 42 6.74 -3.93 5.44
C PRO A 42 6.84 -4.44 6.88
N ASN A 43 6.47 -3.60 7.84
CA ASN A 43 6.32 -3.97 9.25
C ASN A 43 4.91 -3.67 9.78
N CYS A 44 4.07 -2.99 9.00
CA CYS A 44 2.68 -2.74 9.31
C CYS A 44 1.76 -2.88 8.09
N LEU A 45 0.46 -2.94 8.38
CA LEU A 45 -0.63 -2.81 7.42
C LEU A 45 -1.41 -1.54 7.75
N ILE A 46 -1.74 -0.76 6.73
CA ILE A 46 -2.45 0.51 6.88
C ILE A 46 -3.67 0.59 5.96
N HIS A 47 -4.69 1.34 6.38
CA HIS A 47 -5.71 1.86 5.47
C HIS A 47 -5.22 3.18 4.89
N ARG A 48 -4.88 3.18 3.59
CA ARG A 48 -4.36 4.39 2.93
C ARG A 48 -5.41 5.48 2.73
N TYR A 49 -6.64 5.09 2.44
CA TYR A 49 -7.75 6.00 2.16
C TYR A 49 -8.89 5.76 3.13
N ASP A 50 -9.48 6.83 3.67
CA ASP A 50 -10.68 6.71 4.48
C ASP A 50 -11.83 6.12 3.65
N GLY A 51 -12.51 5.12 4.20
CA GLY A 51 -13.55 4.34 3.52
C GLY A 51 -13.03 3.20 2.65
N SER A 52 -11.71 3.06 2.45
CA SER A 52 -11.14 1.91 1.76
C SER A 52 -10.98 0.71 2.69
N ASP A 53 -11.50 -0.44 2.26
CA ASP A 53 -11.27 -1.75 2.89
C ASP A 53 -9.92 -2.37 2.47
N LEU A 54 -9.12 -1.69 1.65
CA LEU A 54 -7.80 -2.14 1.24
C LEU A 54 -6.76 -1.87 2.32
N LEU A 55 -6.15 -2.95 2.82
CA LEU A 55 -4.92 -2.91 3.59
C LEU A 55 -3.72 -2.87 2.64
N GLU A 56 -2.84 -1.90 2.85
CA GLU A 56 -1.56 -1.78 2.14
C GLU A 56 -0.41 -2.11 3.10
N PRO A 57 0.54 -2.96 2.70
CA PRO A 57 1.81 -3.13 3.41
C PRO A 57 2.60 -1.82 3.44
N ALA A 58 3.10 -1.47 4.61
CA ALA A 58 3.90 -0.26 4.78
C ALA A 58 5.02 -0.45 5.81
N PHE A 59 5.99 0.47 5.76
CA PHE A 59 7.05 0.59 6.76
C PHE A 59 6.83 1.83 7.61
N ILE A 60 6.82 1.67 8.95
CA ILE A 60 6.75 2.78 9.90
C ILE A 60 8.10 3.50 9.93
N ILE A 61 8.09 4.79 9.60
CA ILE A 61 9.27 5.68 9.63
C ILE A 61 9.34 6.42 10.97
N LYS A 62 8.20 6.87 11.49
CA LYS A 62 8.14 7.63 12.75
C LYS A 62 6.82 7.42 13.48
N GLU A 63 6.90 7.30 14.78
CA GLU A 63 5.73 7.26 15.65
C GLU A 63 5.44 8.61 16.30
N GLY A 64 4.20 9.08 16.19
CA GLY A 64 3.66 10.17 16.99
C GLY A 64 2.78 9.67 18.14
N LYS A 65 2.14 10.61 18.86
CA LYS A 65 1.20 10.26 19.95
C LYS A 65 -0.05 9.55 19.44
N THR A 66 -0.69 10.08 18.40
CA THR A 66 -1.96 9.57 17.86
C THR A 66 -1.84 9.00 16.45
N ASN A 67 -0.76 9.32 15.75
CA ASN A 67 -0.55 8.98 14.34
C ASN A 67 0.83 8.36 14.09
N LEU A 68 0.99 7.72 12.94
CA LEU A 68 2.23 7.18 12.43
C LEU A 68 2.57 7.85 11.09
N LYS A 69 3.88 7.98 10.82
CA LYS A 69 4.41 8.29 9.50
C LYS A 69 4.88 6.98 8.88
N ALA A 70 4.31 6.61 7.73
CA ALA A 70 4.61 5.36 7.06
C ALA A 70 4.97 5.59 5.57
N ALA A 71 5.61 4.60 4.96
CA ALA A 71 5.88 4.55 3.52
C ALA A 71 5.44 3.20 2.94
N THR A 72 4.64 3.24 1.89
CA THR A 72 4.25 2.06 1.08
C THR A 72 5.22 1.81 -0.07
N LYS A 73 5.99 2.84 -0.46
CA LYS A 73 6.95 2.83 -1.57
C LYS A 73 8.20 3.62 -1.21
N LEU A 74 9.33 3.35 -1.88
CA LEU A 74 10.60 4.04 -1.64
C LEU A 74 10.47 5.58 -1.73
N LYS A 75 9.76 6.08 -2.74
CA LYS A 75 9.50 7.52 -2.92
C LYS A 75 8.83 8.21 -1.73
N GLU A 76 8.07 7.45 -0.93
CA GLU A 76 7.32 8.00 0.20
C GLU A 76 8.19 8.19 1.44
N TYR A 77 9.42 7.69 1.49
CA TYR A 77 10.33 7.98 2.61
C TYR A 77 10.62 9.49 2.74
N ALA A 78 10.74 10.20 1.61
CA ALA A 78 10.95 11.65 1.61
C ALA A 78 9.70 12.44 2.05
N LYS A 79 8.51 11.89 1.79
CA LYS A 79 7.21 12.51 2.13
C LYS A 79 6.25 11.43 2.65
N PRO A 80 6.42 11.00 3.91
CA PRO A 80 5.69 9.86 4.44
C PRO A 80 4.21 10.19 4.65
N ILE A 81 3.38 9.20 4.35
CA ILE A 81 1.94 9.29 4.59
C ILE A 81 1.66 9.28 6.09
N THR A 82 0.64 10.00 6.51
CA THR A 82 0.22 10.08 7.90
C THR A 82 -1.02 9.23 8.09
N VAL A 83 -0.94 8.26 8.99
CA VAL A 83 -2.05 7.34 9.27
C VAL A 83 -2.38 7.33 10.76
N PRO A 84 -3.65 7.19 11.16
CA PRO A 84 -4.02 7.05 12.57
C PRO A 84 -3.47 5.74 13.17
N LYS A 85 -2.94 5.79 14.40
CA LYS A 85 -2.43 4.59 15.10
C LYS A 85 -3.47 3.49 15.21
N GLN A 86 -4.71 3.86 15.55
CA GLN A 86 -5.84 2.94 15.70
C GLN A 86 -6.28 2.25 14.39
N LYS A 87 -5.81 2.72 13.22
CA LYS A 87 -6.09 2.13 11.91
C LYS A 87 -4.85 1.48 11.29
N THR A 88 -3.84 1.21 12.11
CA THR A 88 -2.59 0.56 11.71
C THR A 88 -2.46 -0.76 12.44
N TYR A 89 -2.11 -1.81 11.72
CA TYR A 89 -2.00 -3.18 12.24
C TYR A 89 -0.58 -3.70 12.04
N ALA A 90 -0.17 -4.68 12.84
CA ALA A 90 1.08 -5.39 12.61
C ALA A 90 1.04 -6.09 11.24
N PHE A 91 2.19 -6.14 10.57
CA PHE A 91 2.27 -6.87 9.31
C PHE A 91 2.22 -8.38 9.54
N ASP A 92 1.25 -9.03 8.90
CA ASP A 92 1.12 -10.48 8.82
C ASP A 92 0.74 -10.85 7.37
N GLN A 93 1.66 -11.55 6.69
CA GLN A 93 1.47 -11.95 5.30
C GLN A 93 0.32 -12.95 5.13
N ASN A 94 0.12 -13.85 6.09
CA ASN A 94 -0.92 -14.88 5.99
C ASN A 94 -2.31 -14.25 6.12
N ILE A 95 -2.48 -13.36 7.10
CA ILE A 95 -3.73 -12.62 7.29
C ILE A 95 -4.01 -11.72 6.09
N LEU A 96 -3.01 -10.99 5.58
CA LEU A 96 -3.18 -10.14 4.41
C LEU A 96 -3.63 -10.95 3.18
N SER A 97 -2.97 -12.07 2.90
CA SER A 97 -3.34 -12.95 1.79
C SER A 97 -4.76 -13.51 1.93
N ALA A 98 -5.16 -13.90 3.15
CA ALA A 98 -6.51 -14.39 3.42
C ALA A 98 -7.57 -13.32 3.15
N ILE A 99 -7.35 -12.09 3.64
CA ILE A 99 -8.24 -10.95 3.38
C ILE A 99 -8.36 -10.67 1.87
N GLN A 100 -7.24 -10.71 1.14
CA GLN A 100 -7.24 -10.52 -0.30
C GLN A 100 -8.02 -11.62 -1.05
N SER A 101 -7.90 -12.89 -0.62
CA SER A 101 -8.69 -13.99 -1.18
C SER A 101 -10.19 -13.76 -1.01
N LEU A 102 -10.63 -13.44 0.21
CA LEU A 102 -12.04 -13.18 0.50
C LEU A 102 -12.60 -12.02 -0.32
N ARG A 103 -11.81 -10.97 -0.57
CA ARG A 103 -12.22 -9.83 -1.41
C ARG A 103 -12.36 -10.23 -2.88
N ASN A 104 -11.47 -11.08 -3.38
CA ASN A 104 -11.56 -11.61 -4.73
C ASN A 104 -12.81 -12.50 -4.89
N GLU A 105 -13.09 -13.36 -3.92
CA GLU A 105 -14.29 -14.20 -3.88
C GLU A 105 -15.58 -13.37 -3.85
N ARG A 106 -15.63 -12.33 -3.01
CA ARG A 106 -16.75 -11.37 -2.96
C ARG A 106 -16.95 -10.71 -4.32
N THR A 107 -15.89 -10.19 -4.92
CA THR A 107 -15.94 -9.50 -6.22
C THR A 107 -16.43 -10.44 -7.33
N ALA A 108 -15.92 -11.67 -7.37
CA ALA A 108 -16.35 -12.69 -8.32
C ALA A 108 -17.82 -13.08 -8.14
N SER A 109 -18.29 -13.16 -6.88
CA SER A 109 -19.68 -13.49 -6.58
C SER A 109 -20.63 -12.36 -6.97
N ILE A 110 -20.30 -11.11 -6.66
CA ILE A 110 -21.08 -9.93 -7.09
C ILE A 110 -21.19 -9.90 -8.62
N ARG A 111 -20.07 -10.03 -9.34
CA ARG A 111 -20.07 -10.06 -10.81
C ARG A 111 -20.96 -11.17 -11.39
N ARG A 112 -20.95 -12.35 -10.77
CA ARG A 112 -21.82 -13.47 -11.18
C ARG A 112 -23.30 -13.12 -11.00
N TYR A 113 -23.66 -12.53 -9.86
CA TYR A 113 -25.04 -12.09 -9.63
C TYR A 113 -25.46 -10.98 -10.61
N ASP A 114 -24.61 -9.99 -10.87
CA ASP A 114 -24.89 -8.92 -11.83
C ASP A 114 -25.18 -9.50 -13.24
N GLN A 115 -24.39 -10.47 -13.68
CA GLN A 115 -24.60 -11.17 -14.96
C GLN A 115 -25.94 -11.94 -14.99
N LEU A 116 -26.29 -12.64 -13.91
CA LEU A 116 -27.56 -13.36 -13.81
C LEU A 116 -28.76 -12.40 -13.83
N ILE A 117 -28.70 -11.31 -13.07
CA ILE A 117 -29.74 -10.28 -13.05
C ILE A 117 -29.91 -9.68 -14.44
N GLN A 118 -28.81 -9.35 -15.12
CA GLN A 118 -28.84 -8.83 -16.48
C GLN A 118 -29.49 -9.81 -17.46
N SER A 119 -29.16 -11.10 -17.37
CA SER A 119 -29.78 -12.15 -18.19
C SER A 119 -31.29 -12.22 -17.98
N HIS A 120 -31.75 -12.16 -16.72
CA HIS A 120 -33.18 -12.18 -16.40
C HIS A 120 -33.90 -10.91 -16.88
N TRP A 121 -33.29 -9.72 -16.75
CA TRP A 121 -33.87 -8.48 -17.26
C TRP A 121 -34.15 -8.55 -18.77
N GLN A 122 -33.26 -9.15 -19.55
CA GLN A 122 -33.45 -9.31 -21.00
C GLN A 122 -34.62 -10.23 -21.37
N GLN A 123 -35.07 -11.08 -20.46
CA GLN A 123 -36.20 -12.00 -20.68
C GLN A 123 -37.55 -11.38 -20.33
N LEU A 124 -37.57 -10.20 -19.69
CA LEU A 124 -38.81 -9.52 -19.33
C LEU A 124 -39.53 -9.01 -20.59
N LYS A 125 -40.81 -9.38 -20.73
CA LYS A 125 -41.67 -8.89 -21.80
C LYS A 125 -42.32 -7.57 -21.39
N PRO A 126 -42.50 -6.61 -22.33
CA PRO A 126 -43.27 -5.40 -22.05
C PRO A 126 -44.70 -5.73 -21.59
N TYR A 127 -45.16 -5.06 -20.55
CA TYR A 127 -46.54 -5.16 -20.10
C TYR A 127 -47.48 -4.55 -21.16
N LYS A 128 -48.48 -5.30 -21.60
CA LYS A 128 -49.54 -4.82 -22.49
C LYS A 128 -50.85 -4.76 -21.69
N PRO A 129 -51.32 -3.57 -21.28
CA PRO A 129 -52.61 -3.43 -20.61
C PRO A 129 -53.74 -3.86 -21.56
N LYS A 130 -54.76 -4.53 -21.03
CA LYS A 130 -55.97 -4.85 -21.79
C LYS A 130 -56.75 -3.54 -22.02
N THR A 131 -56.86 -3.14 -23.28
CA THR A 131 -57.81 -2.11 -23.77
C THR A 131 -59.22 -2.65 -23.75
#